data_AF-A0A355GEP0-F1
#
_entry.id   AF-A0A355GEP0-F1
#
_cell.length_a   1.000
_cell.length_b   1.000
_cell.length_c   1.000
_cell.angle_alpha   90.00
_cell.angle_beta   90.00
_cell.angle_gamma   90.00
#
_symmetry.space_group_name_H-M   'P 1'
#
loop_
_entity.id
_entity.type
_entity.pdbx_description
1 polymer ?
#
loop_
_entity_poly.entity_id
_entity_poly.type
_entity_poly.pdbx_seq_one_letter_code
_entity_poly.pdbx_strand_id
1 'polypeptide(L)'
;MRLSLTWLQSPLFFILLLIFNTTNHLEAAEESLGTVSITAEKTPLENEPVCVELPETGLTAEQVYLVESADADKTAIPAQIEKRKQSADLLWWIPPGETPAGKTRVFQIKAGTASPQQKLTIKDTDKAYQFMIGDHPVLSYNYKHINPPESLDPLYGRSAHIHPIWTPAGKIVSDEFPPDHAHQ
;
A
#
# COMPACT_ATOMS: atom_id res chain seq x y z
N MET A 1 92.03 8.55 22.93
CA MET A 1 91.32 7.33 23.37
C MET A 1 90.17 7.74 24.30
N ARG A 2 88.97 7.92 23.75
CA ARG A 2 87.64 7.78 24.37
C ARG A 2 86.60 8.22 23.33
N LEU A 3 85.77 7.26 22.92
CA LEU A 3 84.62 7.35 22.03
C LEU A 3 83.38 7.85 22.80
N SER A 4 82.47 8.56 22.12
CA SER A 4 81.01 8.28 22.12
C SER A 4 80.28 9.47 21.47
N LEU A 5 79.81 9.32 20.23
CA LEU A 5 78.44 8.98 19.82
C LEU A 5 77.43 10.13 19.98
N THR A 6 77.22 10.81 18.85
CA THR A 6 76.12 11.72 18.55
C THR A 6 74.79 10.93 18.45
N TRP A 7 73.79 11.35 19.20
CA TRP A 7 72.42 10.83 19.07
C TRP A 7 71.75 11.48 17.85
N LEU A 8 71.51 10.70 16.80
CA LEU A 8 70.67 11.09 15.67
C LEU A 8 69.24 10.66 16.01
N GLN A 9 68.32 11.62 16.15
CA GLN A 9 66.89 11.32 16.29
C GLN A 9 66.33 10.88 14.93
N SER A 10 65.90 9.63 14.81
CA SER A 10 65.09 9.16 13.69
C SER A 10 63.62 9.54 13.92
N PRO A 11 62.93 10.20 12.97
CA PRO A 11 61.48 10.30 13.02
C PRO A 11 60.87 8.96 12.60
N LEU A 12 60.10 8.35 13.52
CA LEU A 12 59.24 7.21 13.22
C LEU A 12 58.14 7.68 12.25
N PHE A 13 58.22 7.29 10.98
CA PHE A 13 57.16 7.53 10.01
C PHE A 13 56.13 6.39 10.12
N PHE A 14 55.04 6.62 10.84
CA PHE A 14 53.90 5.70 10.88
C PHE A 14 53.12 5.84 9.58
N ILE A 15 53.32 4.92 8.63
CA ILE A 15 52.47 4.81 7.43
C ILE A 15 51.19 4.07 7.85
N LEU A 16 50.13 4.84 8.09
CA LEU A 16 48.78 4.31 8.32
C LEU A 16 48.20 3.89 6.95
N LEU A 17 48.26 2.60 6.64
CA LEU A 17 47.65 2.03 5.43
C LEU A 17 46.14 1.90 5.67
N LEU A 18 45.35 2.90 5.23
CA LEU A 18 43.88 2.81 5.18
C LEU A 18 43.48 1.83 4.06
N ILE A 19 43.14 0.61 4.46
CA ILE A 19 42.50 -0.36 3.56
C ILE A 19 41.02 0.02 3.47
N PHE A 20 40.65 0.76 2.42
CA PHE A 20 39.24 0.92 2.05
C PHE A 20 38.74 -0.44 1.55
N ASN A 21 38.06 -1.19 2.41
CA ASN A 21 37.24 -2.33 1.99
C ASN A 21 35.98 -1.78 1.30
N THR A 22 36.09 -1.38 0.03
CA THR A 22 34.92 -1.23 -0.82
C THR A 22 34.42 -2.62 -1.17
N THR A 23 33.44 -3.13 -0.42
CA THR A 23 32.65 -4.27 -0.89
C THR A 23 31.83 -3.79 -2.07
N ASN A 24 32.28 -4.10 -3.28
CA ASN A 24 31.45 -3.97 -4.48
C ASN A 24 30.33 -5.00 -4.35
N HIS A 25 29.18 -4.58 -3.80
CA HIS A 25 27.97 -5.38 -3.82
C HIS A 25 27.36 -5.25 -5.21
N LEU A 26 27.44 -6.34 -5.99
CA LEU A 26 26.61 -6.52 -7.18
C LEU A 26 25.26 -7.05 -6.68
N GLU A 27 24.32 -6.17 -6.41
CA GLU A 27 22.91 -6.57 -6.26
C GLU A 27 22.42 -6.95 -7.66
N ALA A 28 21.97 -8.20 -7.82
CA ALA A 28 21.25 -8.59 -9.03
C ALA A 28 20.08 -7.62 -9.19
N ALA A 29 19.97 -6.97 -10.34
CA ALA A 29 18.79 -6.18 -10.65
C ALA A 29 17.57 -7.08 -10.47
N GLU A 30 16.71 -6.81 -9.48
CA GLU A 30 15.42 -7.48 -9.40
C GLU A 30 14.73 -7.30 -10.77
N GLU A 31 14.58 -8.40 -11.50
CA GLU A 31 14.03 -8.35 -12.85
C GLU A 31 12.60 -7.83 -12.81
N SER A 32 12.40 -6.67 -13.43
CA SER A 32 11.07 -6.11 -13.64
C SER A 32 10.27 -7.02 -14.56
N LEU A 33 9.03 -7.31 -14.19
CA LEU A 33 8.06 -8.06 -15.00
C LEU A 33 7.41 -7.18 -16.08
N GLY A 34 7.63 -5.86 -16.03
CA GLY A 34 7.02 -4.91 -16.93
C GLY A 34 6.87 -3.52 -16.31
N THR A 35 6.27 -2.61 -17.06
CA THR A 35 6.01 -1.25 -16.61
C THR A 35 4.54 -0.91 -16.86
N VAL A 36 3.92 -0.22 -15.92
CA VAL A 36 2.57 0.33 -16.04
C VAL A 36 2.60 1.82 -15.79
N SER A 37 1.66 2.56 -16.36
CA SER A 37 1.55 4.01 -16.17
C SER A 37 0.11 4.41 -15.99
N ILE A 38 -0.11 5.44 -15.18
CA ILE A 38 -1.40 6.11 -15.03
C ILE A 38 -1.24 7.59 -15.31
N THR A 39 -2.21 8.16 -16.01
CA THR A 39 -2.29 9.60 -16.28
C THR A 39 -3.53 10.15 -15.59
N ALA A 40 -3.34 11.14 -14.72
CA ALA A 40 -4.45 11.93 -14.22
C ALA A 40 -4.87 12.91 -15.32
N GLU A 41 -6.06 12.73 -15.90
CA GLU A 41 -6.51 13.54 -17.04
C GLU A 41 -6.81 14.99 -16.62
N LYS A 42 -8.08 15.32 -16.40
CA LYS A 42 -8.50 16.68 -16.00
C LYS A 42 -8.57 16.88 -14.49
N THR A 43 -8.76 15.79 -13.75
CA THR A 43 -8.89 15.80 -12.30
C THR A 43 -7.66 15.10 -11.71
N PRO A 44 -7.02 15.66 -10.66
CA PRO A 44 -5.96 14.97 -9.96
C PRO A 44 -6.48 13.67 -9.33
N LEU A 45 -5.60 12.68 -9.21
CA LEU A 45 -5.86 11.43 -8.49
C LEU A 45 -5.12 11.49 -7.16
N GLU A 46 -5.74 11.10 -6.04
CA GLU A 46 -5.07 11.11 -4.74
C GLU A 46 -5.45 9.89 -3.91
N ASN A 47 -4.49 9.01 -3.65
CA ASN A 47 -4.64 7.81 -2.80
C ASN A 47 -5.89 6.96 -3.14
N GLU A 48 -6.25 6.87 -4.41
CA GLU A 48 -7.43 6.14 -4.88
C GLU A 48 -7.06 4.91 -5.72
N PRO A 49 -7.91 3.87 -5.77
CA PRO A 49 -7.63 2.67 -6.54
C PRO A 49 -7.64 2.95 -8.04
N VAL A 50 -6.62 2.47 -8.73
CA VAL A 50 -6.49 2.49 -10.19
C VAL A 50 -6.24 1.08 -10.71
N CYS A 51 -6.55 0.85 -11.98
CA CYS A 51 -6.26 -0.42 -12.63
C CYS A 51 -5.81 -0.26 -14.08
N VAL A 52 -5.09 -1.28 -14.57
CA VAL A 52 -4.81 -1.47 -15.99
C VAL A 52 -5.09 -2.91 -16.40
N GLU A 53 -5.41 -3.12 -17.68
CA GLU A 53 -5.48 -4.45 -18.25
C GLU A 53 -4.06 -5.02 -18.43
N LEU A 54 -3.87 -6.24 -17.95
CA LEU A 54 -2.67 -7.01 -18.24
C LEU A 54 -2.75 -7.59 -19.66
N PRO A 55 -1.61 -7.85 -20.32
CA PRO A 55 -1.61 -8.59 -21.58
C PRO A 55 -2.32 -9.95 -21.43
N GLU A 56 -2.86 -10.50 -22.52
CA GLU A 56 -3.52 -11.83 -22.50
C GLU A 56 -2.60 -12.95 -21.98
N THR A 57 -1.29 -12.80 -22.14
CA THR A 57 -0.28 -13.72 -21.59
C THR A 57 -0.22 -13.70 -20.06
N GLY A 58 -0.81 -12.69 -19.42
CA GLY A 58 -0.73 -12.45 -17.99
C GLY A 58 0.68 -12.10 -17.52
N LEU A 59 0.88 -12.20 -16.20
CA LEU A 59 2.18 -12.16 -15.55
C LEU A 59 2.56 -13.58 -15.13
N THR A 60 3.86 -13.89 -15.17
CA THR A 60 4.39 -15.18 -14.73
C THR A 60 4.36 -15.34 -13.21
N ALA A 61 4.34 -14.23 -12.46
CA ALA A 61 4.27 -14.22 -11.01
C ALA A 61 2.81 -14.16 -10.52
N GLU A 62 2.49 -15.01 -9.54
CA GLU A 62 1.17 -15.05 -8.87
C GLU A 62 0.95 -13.85 -7.94
N GLN A 63 2.04 -13.33 -7.36
CA GLN A 63 2.03 -12.18 -6.47
C GLN A 63 3.01 -11.15 -6.99
N VAL A 64 2.56 -9.90 -7.01
CA VAL A 64 3.33 -8.78 -7.51
C VAL A 64 3.21 -7.57 -6.60
N TYR A 65 4.19 -6.69 -6.71
CA TYR A 65 4.15 -5.35 -6.15
C TYR A 65 4.68 -4.35 -7.17
N LEU A 66 4.41 -3.08 -6.93
CA LEU A 66 4.89 -1.99 -7.77
C LEU A 66 5.98 -1.20 -7.06
N VAL A 67 6.90 -0.64 -7.84
CA VAL A 67 7.82 0.40 -7.40
C VAL A 67 7.69 1.56 -8.36
N GLU A 68 7.49 2.78 -7.85
CA GLU A 68 7.45 3.95 -8.71
C GLU A 68 8.83 4.24 -9.29
N SER A 69 8.91 4.42 -10.61
CA SER A 69 10.19 4.61 -11.31
C SER A 69 10.94 5.87 -10.87
N ALA A 70 10.21 6.89 -10.41
CA ALA A 70 10.79 8.14 -9.91
C ALA A 70 11.13 8.09 -8.41
N ASP A 71 10.73 7.04 -7.68
CA ASP A 71 10.99 6.91 -6.26
C ASP A 71 12.42 6.39 -6.01
N ALA A 72 13.25 7.24 -5.41
CA ALA A 72 14.63 6.91 -5.06
C ALA A 72 14.71 5.83 -3.96
N ASP A 73 13.73 5.81 -3.05
CA ASP A 73 13.68 4.87 -1.92
C ASP A 73 13.11 3.51 -2.34
N LYS A 74 12.62 3.40 -3.58
CA LYS A 74 12.04 2.19 -4.19
C LYS A 74 10.96 1.55 -3.30
N THR A 75 10.10 2.39 -2.73
CA THR A 75 9.04 1.96 -1.81
C THR A 75 8.13 0.96 -2.51
N ALA A 76 7.94 -0.20 -1.87
CA ALA A 76 7.10 -1.24 -2.40
C ALA A 76 5.61 -0.89 -2.20
N ILE A 77 4.87 -0.83 -3.30
CA ILE A 77 3.43 -0.53 -3.33
C ILE A 77 2.68 -1.85 -3.55
N PRO A 78 1.79 -2.27 -2.63
CA PRO A 78 0.97 -3.45 -2.82
C PRO A 78 0.10 -3.36 -4.07
N ALA A 79 0.02 -4.46 -4.81
CA ALA A 79 -0.83 -4.58 -5.99
C ALA A 79 -1.56 -5.94 -5.99
N GLN A 80 -2.71 -5.98 -6.65
CA GLN A 80 -3.57 -7.17 -6.71
C GLN A 80 -3.92 -7.50 -8.17
N ILE A 81 -3.78 -8.76 -8.54
CA ILE A 81 -4.24 -9.27 -9.84
C ILE A 81 -5.68 -9.78 -9.67
N GLU A 82 -6.62 -9.23 -10.44
CA GLU A 82 -7.97 -9.74 -10.58
C GLU A 82 -8.04 -10.66 -11.80
N LYS A 83 -8.26 -11.96 -11.54
CA LYS A 83 -8.43 -12.97 -12.59
C LYS A 83 -9.80 -12.88 -13.24
N ARG A 84 -9.86 -12.64 -14.55
CA ARG A 84 -11.14 -12.54 -15.30
C ARG A 84 -11.27 -13.71 -16.30
N LYS A 85 -12.48 -14.26 -16.44
CA LYS A 85 -12.70 -15.50 -17.23
C LYS A 85 -12.75 -15.30 -18.75
N GLN A 86 -13.21 -14.14 -19.21
CA GLN A 86 -13.49 -13.85 -20.63
C GLN A 86 -12.92 -12.49 -21.04
N SER A 87 -11.91 -12.01 -20.32
CA SER A 87 -11.31 -10.70 -20.49
C SER A 87 -9.88 -10.76 -19.95
N ALA A 88 -9.02 -9.84 -20.37
CA ALA A 88 -7.69 -9.66 -19.80
C ALA A 88 -7.73 -9.54 -18.27
N ASP A 89 -6.76 -10.04 -17.53
CA ASP A 89 -6.70 -9.80 -16.08
C ASP A 89 -6.53 -8.29 -15.78
N LEU A 90 -6.98 -7.82 -14.62
CA LEU A 90 -6.70 -6.45 -14.17
C LEU A 90 -5.61 -6.44 -13.11
N LEU A 91 -4.69 -5.50 -13.21
CA LEU A 91 -3.76 -5.17 -12.12
C LEU A 91 -4.28 -3.94 -11.38
N TRP A 92 -4.57 -4.09 -10.10
CA TRP A 92 -5.05 -3.04 -9.20
C TRP A 92 -3.97 -2.57 -8.25
N TRP A 93 -3.89 -1.27 -7.99
CA TRP A 93 -3.08 -0.69 -6.91
C TRP A 93 -3.61 0.68 -6.50
N ILE A 94 -3.06 1.24 -5.42
CA ILE A 94 -3.33 2.61 -4.97
C ILE A 94 -2.02 3.39 -5.08
N PRO A 95 -1.87 4.34 -6.02
CA PRO A 95 -0.70 5.21 -6.07
C PRO A 95 -0.64 6.07 -4.82
N PRO A 96 0.46 6.05 -4.04
CA PRO A 96 0.57 6.89 -2.86
C PRO A 96 0.71 8.36 -3.27
N GLY A 97 0.04 9.25 -2.56
CA GLY A 97 0.09 10.71 -2.78
C GLY A 97 -0.70 11.18 -3.99
N GLU A 98 -0.55 12.46 -4.31
CA GLU A 98 -1.24 13.10 -5.44
C GLU A 98 -0.56 12.77 -6.78
N THR A 99 -1.38 12.52 -7.79
CA THR A 99 -1.03 12.56 -9.21
C THR A 99 -1.72 13.78 -9.80
N PRO A 100 -0.99 14.91 -10.01
CA PRO A 100 -1.61 16.14 -10.47
C PRO A 100 -2.24 16.01 -11.87
N ALA A 101 -3.26 16.81 -12.16
CA ALA A 101 -3.90 16.80 -13.48
C ALA A 101 -2.90 17.02 -14.63
N GLY A 102 -3.08 16.27 -15.72
CA GLY A 102 -2.19 16.20 -16.88
C GLY A 102 -0.86 15.50 -16.63
N LYS A 103 -0.64 14.87 -15.47
CA LYS A 103 0.62 14.17 -15.15
C LYS A 103 0.48 12.66 -15.25
N THR A 104 1.56 12.04 -15.69
CA THR A 104 1.72 10.60 -15.78
C THR A 104 2.72 10.13 -14.74
N ARG A 105 2.37 9.07 -14.01
CA ARG A 105 3.28 8.32 -13.14
C ARG A 105 3.53 6.95 -13.74
N VAL A 106 4.75 6.44 -13.53
CA VAL A 106 5.24 5.20 -14.14
C VAL A 106 5.76 4.28 -13.04
N PHE A 107 5.36 3.01 -13.09
CA PHE A 107 5.64 2.03 -12.06
C PHE A 107 6.20 0.76 -12.70
N GLN A 108 7.24 0.20 -12.09
CA GLN A 108 7.78 -1.10 -12.43
C GLN A 108 7.00 -2.19 -11.69
N ILE A 109 6.62 -3.25 -12.39
CA ILE A 109 6.03 -4.44 -11.79
C ILE A 109 7.15 -5.36 -11.35
N LYS A 110 7.09 -5.84 -10.12
CA LYS A 110 8.06 -6.79 -9.55
C LYS A 110 7.35 -8.01 -9.01
N ALA A 111 8.01 -9.17 -9.11
CA ALA A 111 7.53 -10.41 -8.51
C ALA A 111 7.70 -10.37 -6.99
N GLY A 112 6.71 -10.86 -6.24
CA GLY A 112 6.77 -10.97 -4.78
C GLY A 112 5.63 -10.25 -4.09
N THR A 113 5.76 -10.10 -2.77
CA THR A 113 4.75 -9.47 -1.93
C THR A 113 5.28 -8.18 -1.33
N ALA A 114 4.50 -7.10 -1.44
CA ALA A 114 4.65 -5.95 -0.57
C ALA A 114 3.68 -6.12 0.60
N SER A 115 4.19 -6.02 1.83
CA SER A 115 3.33 -6.00 3.00
C SER A 115 2.60 -4.65 3.05
N PRO A 116 1.27 -4.62 3.20
CA PRO A 116 0.57 -3.37 3.43
C PRO A 116 1.09 -2.72 4.72
N GLN A 117 1.24 -1.40 4.69
CA GLN A 117 1.73 -0.63 5.85
C GLN A 117 0.80 -0.76 7.06
N GLN A 118 -0.50 -0.96 6.81
CA GLN A 118 -1.53 -1.03 7.84
C GLN A 118 -2.20 -2.41 7.83
N LYS A 119 -2.42 -2.93 9.03
CA LYS A 119 -3.04 -4.24 9.24
C LYS A 119 -4.56 -4.11 9.28
N LEU A 120 -5.26 -4.99 8.57
CA LEU A 120 -6.69 -5.21 8.77
C LEU A 120 -6.91 -5.92 10.12
N THR A 121 -7.76 -5.35 10.96
CA THR A 121 -8.22 -5.99 12.20
C THR A 121 -9.74 -6.04 12.22
N ILE A 122 -10.26 -7.07 12.88
CA ILE A 122 -11.70 -7.27 13.08
C ILE A 122 -11.93 -7.30 14.57
N LYS A 123 -12.77 -6.38 15.06
CA LYS A 123 -13.19 -6.30 16.45
C LYS A 123 -14.63 -6.80 16.57
N ASP A 124 -14.85 -7.76 17.46
CA ASP A 124 -16.20 -8.09 17.92
C ASP A 124 -16.64 -7.07 18.98
N THR A 125 -17.84 -6.51 18.79
CA THR A 125 -18.44 -5.49 19.67
C THR A 125 -19.63 -6.04 20.46
N ASP A 126 -19.82 -7.37 20.47
CA ASP A 126 -20.99 -8.08 20.97
C ASP A 126 -22.29 -7.77 20.21
N LYS A 127 -22.21 -7.01 19.12
CA LYS A 127 -23.36 -6.61 18.28
C LYS A 127 -23.03 -6.63 16.79
N ALA A 128 -21.78 -6.31 16.47
CA ALA A 128 -21.26 -6.25 15.12
C ALA A 128 -19.79 -6.68 15.06
N TYR A 129 -19.35 -7.11 13.89
CA TYR A 129 -17.94 -7.18 13.54
C TYR A 129 -17.52 -5.86 12.90
N GLN A 130 -16.65 -5.11 13.59
CA GLN A 130 -16.10 -3.85 13.09
C GLN A 130 -14.75 -4.10 12.42
N PHE A 131 -14.63 -3.71 11.16
CA PHE A 131 -13.42 -3.85 10.35
C PHE A 131 -12.63 -2.54 10.40
N MET A 132 -11.35 -2.65 10.73
CA MET A 132 -10.44 -1.51 10.91
C MET A 132 -9.17 -1.72 10.09
N ILE A 133 -8.66 -0.65 9.46
CA ILE A 133 -7.31 -0.62 8.87
C ILE A 133 -6.47 0.33 9.72
N GLY A 134 -5.50 -0.20 10.46
CA GLY A 134 -4.87 0.56 11.54
C GLY A 134 -5.91 1.03 12.55
N ASP A 135 -5.95 2.33 12.84
CA ASP A 135 -6.91 2.96 13.75
C ASP A 135 -8.18 3.49 13.02
N HIS A 136 -8.31 3.28 11.71
CA HIS A 136 -9.40 3.81 10.91
C HIS A 136 -10.52 2.78 10.70
N PRO A 137 -11.78 3.08 11.04
CA PRO A 137 -12.91 2.20 10.75
C PRO A 137 -13.23 2.20 9.26
N VAL A 138 -13.56 1.02 8.71
CA VAL A 138 -13.87 0.85 7.29
C VAL A 138 -15.33 0.47 7.08
N LEU A 139 -15.80 -0.54 7.81
CA LEU A 139 -17.21 -0.94 7.83
C LEU A 139 -17.55 -1.73 9.09
N SER A 140 -18.84 -1.81 9.41
CA SER A 140 -19.36 -2.73 10.43
C SER A 140 -20.41 -3.67 9.84
N TYR A 141 -20.30 -4.96 10.16
CA TYR A 141 -21.32 -5.96 9.88
C TYR A 141 -22.11 -6.25 11.15
N ASN A 142 -23.36 -5.76 11.22
CA ASN A 142 -24.24 -5.92 12.37
C ASN A 142 -24.90 -7.29 12.31
N TYR A 143 -24.50 -8.21 13.18
CA TYR A 143 -25.07 -9.56 13.23
C TYR A 143 -26.20 -9.70 14.25
N LYS A 144 -26.33 -8.76 15.21
CA LYS A 144 -27.48 -8.71 16.11
C LYS A 144 -28.61 -7.87 15.54
N HIS A 145 -29.83 -8.16 15.98
CA HIS A 145 -31.02 -7.40 15.62
C HIS A 145 -30.96 -5.98 16.18
N ILE A 146 -31.25 -5.00 15.32
CA ILE A 146 -31.37 -3.58 15.62
C ILE A 146 -32.82 -3.19 15.39
N ASN A 147 -33.45 -2.62 16.43
CA ASN A 147 -34.79 -2.07 16.32
C ASN A 147 -34.78 -0.80 15.45
N PRO A 148 -35.83 -0.56 14.66
CA PRO A 148 -35.95 0.69 13.93
C PRO A 148 -36.24 1.85 14.89
N PRO A 149 -36.03 3.11 14.47
CA PRO A 149 -36.51 4.29 15.19
C PRO A 149 -38.00 4.19 15.52
N GLU A 150 -38.45 4.77 16.63
CA GLU A 150 -39.85 4.70 17.09
C GLU A 150 -40.88 5.22 16.07
N SER A 151 -40.44 6.07 15.13
CA SER A 151 -41.27 6.59 14.04
C SER A 151 -41.54 5.59 12.91
N LEU A 152 -40.86 4.44 12.89
CA LEU A 152 -41.01 3.38 11.91
C LEU A 152 -41.68 2.15 12.53
N ASP A 153 -42.39 1.39 11.70
CA ASP A 153 -42.98 0.11 12.12
C ASP A 153 -41.88 -0.85 12.62
N PRO A 154 -42.05 -1.55 13.76
CA PRO A 154 -41.10 -2.54 14.26
C PRO A 154 -40.67 -3.61 13.24
N LEU A 155 -41.48 -3.88 12.21
CA LEU A 155 -41.16 -4.80 11.12
C LEU A 155 -39.87 -4.40 10.37
N TYR A 156 -39.48 -3.13 10.40
CA TYR A 156 -38.24 -2.65 9.78
C TYR A 156 -36.98 -2.91 10.60
N GLY A 157 -37.10 -3.55 11.76
CA GLY A 157 -35.95 -4.04 12.52
C GLY A 157 -35.16 -5.07 11.72
N ARG A 158 -33.83 -5.01 11.80
CA ARG A 158 -32.95 -5.81 10.93
C ARG A 158 -31.65 -6.24 11.58
N SER A 159 -31.03 -7.24 10.97
CA SER A 159 -29.72 -7.79 11.31
C SER A 159 -29.05 -8.28 10.04
N ALA A 160 -27.81 -8.76 10.14
CA ALA A 160 -27.03 -9.28 9.03
C ALA A 160 -26.80 -8.25 7.91
N HIS A 161 -26.63 -6.98 8.27
CA HIS A 161 -26.43 -5.86 7.34
C HIS A 161 -25.10 -5.15 7.57
N ILE A 162 -24.61 -4.46 6.53
CA ILE A 162 -23.42 -3.63 6.60
C ILE A 162 -23.84 -2.18 6.87
N HIS A 163 -23.55 -1.67 8.05
CA HIS A 163 -23.67 -0.25 8.40
C HIS A 163 -22.89 0.06 9.70
N PRO A 164 -22.17 1.19 9.78
CA PRO A 164 -21.90 2.13 8.70
C PRO A 164 -20.74 1.64 7.80
N ILE A 165 -20.58 2.31 6.66
CA ILE A 165 -19.39 2.28 5.81
C ILE A 165 -18.74 3.64 5.91
N TRP A 166 -17.41 3.69 6.08
CA TRP A 166 -16.65 4.93 6.18
C TRP A 166 -15.78 5.15 4.95
N THR A 167 -15.61 6.42 4.54
CA THR A 167 -14.56 6.83 3.61
C THR A 167 -13.19 6.77 4.30
N PRO A 168 -12.07 6.78 3.55
CA PRO A 168 -10.74 6.91 4.14
C PRO A 168 -10.57 8.15 5.05
N ALA A 169 -11.31 9.23 4.75
CA ALA A 169 -11.35 10.45 5.57
C ALA A 169 -12.30 10.37 6.79
N GLY A 170 -12.90 9.21 7.05
CA GLY A 170 -13.75 8.94 8.21
C GLY A 170 -15.21 9.40 8.08
N LYS A 171 -15.69 9.77 6.88
CA LYS A 171 -17.10 10.13 6.68
C LYS A 171 -17.96 8.89 6.48
N ILE A 172 -19.13 8.84 7.11
CA ILE A 172 -20.10 7.76 6.86
C ILE A 172 -20.77 7.96 5.49
N VAL A 173 -20.85 6.90 4.70
CA VAL A 173 -21.44 6.90 3.34
C VAL A 173 -22.54 5.85 3.14
N SER A 174 -23.06 5.31 4.24
CA SER A 174 -24.26 4.48 4.25
C SER A 174 -25.25 5.00 5.27
N ASP A 175 -26.53 4.71 5.07
CA ASP A 175 -27.60 5.09 5.98
C ASP A 175 -28.26 3.84 6.56
N GLU A 176 -28.69 3.91 7.82
CA GLU A 176 -29.33 2.79 8.50
C GLU A 176 -30.86 2.83 8.36
N PHE A 177 -31.45 4.01 8.57
CA PHE A 177 -32.90 4.20 8.52
C PHE A 177 -33.20 5.57 7.88
N PRO A 178 -33.06 5.69 6.54
CA PRO A 178 -33.33 6.94 5.86
C PRO A 178 -34.80 7.37 6.09
N PRO A 179 -35.04 8.67 6.29
CA PRO A 179 -36.38 9.16 6.63
C PRO A 179 -37.36 9.15 5.44
N ASP A 180 -36.85 9.11 4.21
CA ASP A 180 -37.64 9.18 2.97
C ASP A 180 -38.02 7.81 2.41
N HIS A 181 -37.40 6.73 2.88
CA HIS A 181 -37.76 5.36 2.54
C HIS A 181 -37.26 4.36 3.59
N ALA A 182 -38.11 3.41 3.97
CA ALA A 182 -37.70 2.35 4.88
C ALA A 182 -36.98 1.23 4.10
N HIS A 183 -35.82 0.81 4.59
CA HIS A 183 -35.13 -0.37 4.09
C HIS A 183 -35.63 -1.63 4.80
N GLN A 184 -35.68 -2.75 4.08
CA GLN A 184 -35.82 -4.08 4.65
C GLN A 184 -34.61 -4.91 4.26
#